data_AF-A0A9P3J1R2-F1
#
_entry.id   AF-A0A9P3J1R2-F1
#
_cell.length_a   1.000
_cell.length_b   1.000
_cell.length_c   1.000
_cell.angle_alpha   90.00
_cell.angle_beta   90.00
_cell.angle_gamma   90.00
#
_symmetry.space_group_name_H-M   'P 1'
#
loop_
_entity.id
_entity.type
_entity.pdbx_description
1 polymer ?
#
loop_
_entity_poly.entity_id
_entity_poly.type
_entity_poly.pdbx_seq_one_letter_code
_entity_poly.pdbx_strand_id
1 'polypeptide(L)'
;MGHFIVTHTTAQISVRYIVSQHGIPTTLISDRDPKFTSMFWKELMSLLGTKLTMSSAYHRQTDGQIERLNQIVEQLLRAAWKDEVSKWDLHLPVLEFAYNNATYAATRQTPFFLYYGRHPLTPQKPTASATVQPAHNFITTMHHLWDRTHKRLLDIQQQQKRQADRHRTDHTITVGDQVLLDTLNINIRHLPSKLRPCFCGPFLVEAQVTPVTFRLRLPTTRWIHNAFHVQLLKPYRDPNTVFTRCQPPPPPPVLVHDEPEYEVESVLAHRRRQNGTVELLIRWKGYDPSEDTWAPDSEM
;
A
#
# COMPACT_ATOMS: atom_id res chain seq x y z
N MET A 1 6.14 -36.69 13.54
CA MET A 1 6.64 -37.18 12.24
C MET A 1 6.07 -36.44 11.01
N GLY A 2 5.12 -35.50 11.12
CA GLY A 2 4.56 -34.81 9.94
C GLY A 2 5.44 -33.73 9.29
N HIS A 3 6.39 -33.12 10.02
CA HIS A 3 7.20 -32.02 9.49
C HIS A 3 8.31 -32.44 8.51
N PHE A 4 8.90 -33.64 8.68
CA PHE A 4 10.03 -34.11 7.86
C PHE A 4 9.64 -34.49 6.42
N ILE A 5 8.41 -34.97 6.22
CA ILE A 5 7.90 -35.37 4.90
C ILE A 5 7.71 -34.14 4.00
N VAL A 6 7.28 -33.02 4.58
CA VAL A 6 7.01 -31.78 3.84
C VAL A 6 8.33 -31.10 3.41
N THR A 7 9.36 -31.10 4.26
CA THR A 7 10.66 -30.48 3.94
C THR A 7 11.43 -31.24 2.87
N HIS A 8 11.40 -32.58 2.90
CA HIS A 8 12.02 -33.40 1.87
C HIS A 8 11.35 -33.22 0.50
N THR A 9 10.00 -33.19 0.48
CA THR A 9 9.24 -32.92 -0.74
C THR A 9 9.55 -31.53 -1.30
N THR A 10 9.69 -30.52 -0.43
CA THR A 10 10.06 -29.16 -0.83
C THR A 10 11.46 -29.11 -1.47
N ALA A 11 12.41 -29.87 -0.93
CA ALA A 11 13.75 -30.01 -1.52
C ALA A 11 13.70 -30.67 -2.90
N GLN A 12 12.94 -31.75 -3.07
CA GLN A 12 12.76 -32.40 -4.37
C GLN A 12 12.14 -31.45 -5.42
N ILE A 13 11.11 -30.70 -5.03
CA ILE A 13 10.48 -29.68 -5.89
C ILE A 13 11.51 -28.62 -6.28
N SER A 14 12.31 -28.15 -5.33
CA SER A 14 13.31 -27.10 -5.57
C SER A 14 14.41 -27.58 -6.52
N VAL A 15 14.89 -28.81 -6.35
CA VAL A 15 15.85 -29.41 -7.29
C VAL A 15 15.22 -29.56 -8.68
N ARG A 16 13.99 -30.09 -8.75
CA ARG A 16 13.30 -30.35 -10.00
C ARG A 16 13.00 -29.09 -10.79
N TYR A 17 12.52 -28.03 -10.17
CA TYR A 17 12.01 -26.87 -10.88
C TYR A 17 12.91 -25.64 -10.83
N ILE A 18 13.74 -25.49 -9.80
CA ILE A 18 14.65 -24.34 -9.68
C ILE A 18 16.04 -24.74 -10.15
N VAL A 19 16.66 -25.74 -9.51
CA VAL A 19 18.06 -26.11 -9.79
C VAL A 19 18.21 -26.66 -11.21
N SER A 20 17.29 -27.51 -11.68
CA SER A 20 17.40 -28.10 -13.02
C SER A 20 17.26 -27.08 -14.16
N GLN A 21 16.48 -26.02 -13.93
CA GLN A 21 16.16 -25.02 -14.97
C GLN A 21 17.09 -23.80 -14.90
N HIS A 22 17.54 -23.43 -13.71
CA HIS A 22 18.18 -22.13 -13.45
C HIS A 22 19.53 -22.25 -12.74
N GLY A 23 19.91 -23.46 -12.30
CA GLY A 23 21.09 -23.67 -11.46
C GLY A 23 20.84 -23.33 -9.99
N ILE A 24 21.89 -23.44 -9.18
CA ILE A 24 21.82 -23.19 -7.73
C ILE A 24 21.86 -21.68 -7.48
N PRO A 25 20.86 -21.10 -6.79
CA PRO A 25 20.85 -19.68 -6.49
C PRO A 25 21.92 -19.32 -5.45
N THR A 26 22.57 -18.16 -5.61
CA THR A 26 23.53 -17.67 -4.61
C THR A 26 22.88 -17.21 -3.32
N THR A 27 21.63 -16.74 -3.39
CA THR A 27 20.85 -16.30 -2.23
C THR A 27 19.39 -16.68 -2.43
N LEU A 28 18.75 -17.21 -1.38
CA LEU A 28 17.33 -17.50 -1.36
C LEU A 28 16.67 -16.66 -0.26
N ILE A 29 15.69 -15.83 -0.65
CA ILE A 29 14.87 -15.05 0.29
C ILE A 29 13.57 -15.81 0.51
N SER A 30 13.23 -16.09 1.76
CA SER A 30 12.04 -16.85 2.14
C SER A 30 11.35 -16.24 3.33
N ASP A 31 10.04 -16.47 3.48
CA ASP A 31 9.34 -16.20 4.73
C ASP A 31 9.79 -17.15 5.85
N ARG A 32 9.20 -16.97 7.03
CA ARG A 32 9.51 -17.78 8.22
C ARG A 32 8.64 -19.05 8.33
N ASP A 33 8.13 -19.60 7.23
CA ASP A 33 7.41 -20.88 7.25
C ASP A 33 8.31 -21.97 7.91
N PRO A 34 7.75 -22.80 8.81
CA PRO A 34 8.45 -23.93 9.42
C PRO A 34 9.27 -24.80 8.44
N LYS A 35 8.85 -24.94 7.18
CA LYS A 35 9.57 -25.70 6.15
C LYS A 35 10.94 -25.09 5.87
N PHE A 36 11.00 -23.76 5.70
CA PHE A 36 12.22 -23.02 5.37
C PHE A 36 13.08 -22.69 6.59
N THR A 37 12.50 -22.74 7.80
CA THR A 37 13.24 -22.56 9.06
C THR A 37 13.75 -23.87 9.67
N SER A 38 13.38 -25.02 9.09
CA SER A 38 13.80 -26.35 9.53
C SER A 38 15.32 -26.55 9.48
N MET A 39 15.85 -27.42 10.36
CA MET A 39 17.27 -27.77 10.36
C MET A 39 17.70 -28.39 9.02
N PHE A 40 16.88 -29.30 8.49
CA PHE A 40 17.12 -29.94 7.20
C PHE A 40 17.25 -28.92 6.07
N TRP A 41 16.33 -27.95 5.97
CA TRP A 41 16.36 -26.95 4.90
C TRP A 41 17.58 -26.03 5.00
N LYS A 42 17.91 -25.58 6.22
CA LYS A 42 19.10 -24.77 6.48
C LYS A 42 20.38 -25.51 6.09
N GLU A 43 20.49 -26.78 6.48
CA GLU A 43 21.65 -27.61 6.15
C GLU A 43 21.75 -27.84 4.64
N LEU A 44 20.63 -28.17 3.98
CA LEU A 44 20.57 -28.33 2.53
C LEU A 44 21.04 -27.07 1.79
N MET A 45 20.54 -25.89 2.17
CA MET A 45 20.96 -24.63 1.53
C MET A 45 22.44 -24.35 1.78
N SER A 46 22.95 -24.64 2.99
CA SER A 46 24.38 -24.52 3.33
C SER A 46 25.25 -25.41 2.44
N LEU A 47 24.89 -26.70 2.30
CA LEU A 47 25.61 -27.66 1.45
C LEU A 47 25.56 -27.30 -0.04
N LEU A 48 24.49 -26.67 -0.50
CA LEU A 48 24.38 -26.15 -1.87
C LEU A 48 25.16 -24.84 -2.08
N GLY A 49 25.68 -24.21 -1.03
CA GLY A 49 26.33 -22.89 -1.11
C GLY A 49 25.35 -21.72 -1.27
N THR A 50 24.07 -21.95 -0.98
CA THR A 50 23.00 -20.95 -1.08
C THR A 50 22.87 -20.18 0.24
N LYS A 51 23.01 -18.85 0.20
CA LYS A 51 22.75 -18.01 1.38
C LYS A 51 21.24 -17.89 1.63
N LEU A 52 20.75 -18.51 2.69
CA LEU A 52 19.35 -18.39 3.10
C LEU A 52 19.12 -17.11 3.91
N THR A 53 18.24 -16.23 3.42
CA THR A 53 17.85 -14.98 4.09
C THR A 53 16.37 -15.00 4.41
N MET A 54 16.01 -14.82 5.69
CA MET A 54 14.61 -14.76 6.09
C MET A 54 14.06 -13.35 5.89
N SER A 55 12.90 -13.24 5.25
CA SER A 55 12.16 -11.99 5.21
C SER A 55 11.81 -11.58 6.64
N SER A 56 11.92 -10.29 6.91
CA SER A 56 11.41 -9.70 8.15
C SER A 56 10.05 -9.10 7.84
N ALA A 57 9.19 -8.94 8.85
CA ALA A 57 7.92 -8.22 8.71
C ALA A 57 8.08 -6.79 8.12
N TYR A 58 9.31 -6.28 8.04
CA TYR A 58 9.65 -4.96 7.50
C TYR A 58 10.20 -4.99 6.06
N HIS A 59 10.43 -6.15 5.44
CA HIS A 59 10.78 -6.26 4.01
C HIS A 59 9.53 -6.25 3.12
N ARG A 60 8.71 -5.20 3.25
CA ARG A 60 7.47 -5.00 2.48
C ARG A 60 7.64 -5.10 0.96
N GLN A 61 8.83 -4.79 0.44
CA GLN A 61 9.05 -4.71 -0.99
C GLN A 61 9.22 -6.10 -1.64
N THR A 62 10.03 -6.98 -1.04
CA THR A 62 10.24 -8.35 -1.55
C THR A 62 9.03 -9.23 -1.29
N ASP A 63 8.49 -9.19 -0.07
CA ASP A 63 7.30 -9.98 0.28
C ASP A 63 6.09 -9.50 -0.51
N GLY A 64 5.93 -8.18 -0.70
CA GLY A 64 4.84 -7.61 -1.49
C GLY A 64 4.88 -7.96 -2.99
N GLN A 65 6.07 -8.24 -3.55
CA GLN A 65 6.19 -8.73 -4.93
C GLN A 65 5.69 -10.17 -5.05
N ILE A 66 6.08 -11.04 -4.11
CA ILE A 66 5.64 -12.45 -4.07
C ILE A 66 4.15 -12.54 -3.76
N GLU A 67 3.65 -11.76 -2.80
CA GLU A 67 2.21 -11.69 -2.47
C GLU A 67 1.39 -11.24 -3.68
N ARG A 68 1.85 -10.23 -4.42
CA ARG A 68 1.19 -9.78 -5.65
C ARG A 68 1.22 -10.86 -6.72
N LEU A 69 2.34 -11.57 -6.87
CA LEU A 69 2.43 -12.70 -7.80
C LEU A 69 1.42 -13.80 -7.42
N ASN A 70 1.35 -14.18 -6.15
CA ASN A 70 0.40 -15.19 -5.66
C ASN A 70 -1.04 -14.77 -5.95
N GLN A 71 -1.40 -13.51 -5.70
CA GLN A 71 -2.73 -12.97 -6.04
C GLN A 71 -3.03 -13.01 -7.54
N ILE A 72 -2.03 -12.74 -8.40
CA ILE A 72 -2.20 -12.85 -9.85
C ILE A 72 -2.44 -14.30 -10.22
N VAL A 73 -1.59 -15.22 -9.73
CA VAL A 73 -1.72 -16.65 -9.97
C VAL A 73 -3.12 -17.11 -9.55
N GLU A 74 -3.56 -16.86 -8.32
CA GLU A 74 -4.92 -17.18 -7.84
C GLU A 74 -6.05 -16.67 -8.75
N GLN A 75 -5.90 -15.51 -9.36
CA GLN A 75 -6.89 -14.99 -10.30
C GLN A 75 -6.85 -15.70 -11.66
N LEU A 76 -5.66 -16.06 -12.15
CA LEU A 76 -5.51 -16.87 -13.37
C LEU A 76 -6.07 -18.27 -13.16
N LEU A 77 -5.73 -18.87 -12.01
CA LEU A 77 -6.30 -20.10 -11.49
C LEU A 77 -7.84 -20.06 -11.56
N ARG A 78 -8.48 -19.07 -10.93
CA ARG A 78 -9.96 -18.92 -10.96
C ARG A 78 -10.55 -18.77 -12.35
N ALA A 79 -9.85 -18.11 -13.28
CA ALA A 79 -10.32 -17.95 -14.67
C ALA A 79 -10.20 -19.24 -15.51
N ALA A 80 -9.20 -20.08 -15.20
CA ALA A 80 -9.00 -21.37 -15.85
C ALA A 80 -10.03 -22.42 -15.42
N TRP A 81 -10.49 -22.39 -14.16
CA TRP A 81 -11.21 -23.48 -13.49
C TRP A 81 -12.73 -23.40 -13.41
N LYS A 82 -13.39 -22.83 -14.41
CA LYS A 82 -14.86 -22.75 -14.38
C LYS A 82 -15.55 -24.13 -14.36
N ASP A 83 -14.92 -25.18 -14.91
CA ASP A 83 -15.60 -26.46 -15.20
C ASP A 83 -14.92 -27.75 -14.65
N GLU A 84 -13.65 -27.76 -14.20
CA GLU A 84 -12.99 -28.96 -13.61
C GLU A 84 -11.99 -28.63 -12.47
N VAL A 85 -12.44 -28.64 -11.21
CA VAL A 85 -11.62 -28.27 -10.02
C VAL A 85 -10.54 -29.31 -9.69
N SER A 86 -10.73 -30.58 -10.04
CA SER A 86 -9.88 -31.69 -9.58
C SER A 86 -8.53 -31.83 -10.30
N LYS A 87 -8.31 -31.14 -11.43
CA LYS A 87 -7.12 -31.29 -12.28
C LYS A 87 -6.27 -30.01 -12.39
N TRP A 88 -6.29 -29.20 -11.34
CA TRP A 88 -5.68 -27.87 -11.35
C TRP A 88 -4.15 -27.89 -11.54
N ASP A 89 -3.49 -28.92 -11.01
CA ASP A 89 -2.06 -29.15 -11.13
C ASP A 89 -1.62 -29.36 -12.59
N LEU A 90 -2.44 -30.03 -13.41
CA LEU A 90 -2.16 -30.27 -14.84
C LEU A 90 -2.10 -28.99 -15.68
N HIS A 91 -2.73 -27.91 -15.22
CA HIS A 91 -2.80 -26.65 -15.94
C HIS A 91 -1.75 -25.63 -15.51
N LEU A 92 -1.06 -25.85 -14.38
CA LEU A 92 0.01 -24.97 -13.90
C LEU A 92 1.06 -24.65 -14.97
N PRO A 93 1.56 -25.61 -15.79
CA PRO A 93 2.55 -25.30 -16.82
C PRO A 93 2.03 -24.30 -17.86
N VAL A 94 0.73 -24.37 -18.19
CA VAL A 94 0.11 -23.45 -19.16
C VAL A 94 -0.02 -22.05 -18.57
N LEU A 95 -0.37 -21.96 -17.29
CA LEU A 95 -0.48 -20.68 -16.58
C LEU A 95 0.87 -20.03 -16.39
N GLU A 96 1.88 -20.80 -15.99
CA GLU A 96 3.27 -20.34 -15.90
C GLU A 96 3.77 -19.82 -17.25
N PHE A 97 3.56 -20.59 -18.33
CA PHE A 97 3.94 -20.16 -19.67
C PHE A 97 3.22 -18.87 -20.09
N ALA A 98 1.91 -18.77 -19.84
CA ALA A 98 1.12 -17.59 -20.16
C ALA A 98 1.56 -16.35 -19.37
N TYR A 99 1.87 -16.52 -18.08
CA TYR A 99 2.39 -15.46 -17.22
C TYR A 99 3.79 -15.01 -17.67
N ASN A 100 4.70 -15.94 -17.90
CA ASN A 100 6.07 -15.65 -18.34
C ASN A 100 6.11 -15.04 -19.74
N ASN A 101 5.14 -15.32 -20.61
CA ASN A 101 5.03 -14.74 -21.94
C ASN A 101 4.17 -13.46 -22.00
N ALA A 102 3.69 -12.95 -20.87
CA ALA A 102 2.95 -11.69 -20.85
C ALA A 102 3.89 -10.49 -20.76
N THR A 103 3.57 -9.43 -21.50
CA THR A 103 4.35 -8.20 -21.46
C THR A 103 4.21 -7.51 -20.11
N TYR A 104 5.33 -7.15 -19.50
CA TYR A 104 5.32 -6.40 -18.25
C TYR A 104 5.37 -4.89 -18.54
N ALA A 105 4.48 -4.11 -17.93
CA ALA A 105 4.31 -2.70 -18.27
C ALA A 105 5.58 -1.86 -18.04
N ALA A 106 6.36 -2.17 -17.00
CA ALA A 106 7.56 -1.42 -16.64
C ALA A 106 8.72 -1.63 -17.64
N THR A 107 8.91 -2.85 -18.13
CA THR A 107 10.01 -3.21 -19.03
C THR A 107 9.61 -3.21 -20.50
N ARG A 108 8.29 -3.24 -20.79
CA ARG A 108 7.72 -3.49 -22.13
C ARG A 108 8.21 -4.79 -22.77
N GLN A 109 8.72 -5.72 -21.97
CA GLN A 109 9.26 -7.01 -22.39
C GLN A 109 8.58 -8.13 -21.60
N THR A 110 8.62 -9.36 -22.13
CA THR A 110 8.10 -10.54 -21.42
C THR A 110 9.18 -11.09 -20.49
N PRO A 111 8.85 -11.60 -19.29
CA PRO A 111 9.80 -12.32 -18.45
C PRO A 111 10.54 -13.43 -19.19
N PHE A 112 9.85 -14.15 -20.08
CA PHE A 112 10.44 -15.17 -20.94
C PHE A 112 11.56 -14.61 -21.82
N PHE A 113 11.32 -13.47 -22.48
CA PHE A 113 12.35 -12.81 -23.29
C PHE A 113 13.51 -12.29 -22.44
N LEU A 114 13.21 -11.67 -21.30
CA LEU A 114 14.24 -11.15 -20.40
C LEU A 114 15.14 -12.26 -19.85
N TYR A 115 14.59 -13.45 -19.64
CA TYR A 115 15.33 -14.59 -19.09
C TYR A 115 16.06 -15.40 -20.18
N TYR A 116 15.40 -15.70 -21.30
CA TYR A 116 15.94 -16.58 -22.34
C TYR A 116 16.52 -15.85 -23.57
N GLY A 117 16.36 -14.53 -23.67
CA GLY A 117 16.83 -13.73 -24.81
C GLY A 117 16.05 -13.95 -26.11
N ARG A 118 14.93 -14.68 -26.09
CA ARG A 118 14.10 -15.01 -27.25
C ARG A 118 12.63 -15.07 -26.88
N HIS A 119 11.74 -14.76 -27.83
CA HIS A 119 10.31 -15.00 -27.65
C HIS A 119 9.98 -16.48 -27.89
N PRO A 120 9.07 -17.08 -27.11
CA PRO A 120 8.65 -18.45 -27.35
C PRO A 120 7.74 -18.51 -28.58
N LEU A 121 7.75 -19.65 -29.27
CA LEU A 121 6.73 -19.95 -30.26
C LEU A 121 5.42 -20.25 -29.53
N THR A 122 4.36 -19.57 -29.91
CA THR A 122 3.03 -19.81 -29.36
C THR A 122 2.24 -20.75 -30.27
N PRO A 123 1.42 -21.65 -29.70
CA PRO A 123 0.64 -22.59 -30.49
C PRO A 123 -0.28 -21.82 -31.45
N GLN A 124 -0.25 -22.19 -32.73
CA GLN A 124 -1.15 -21.62 -33.72
C GLN A 124 -2.58 -22.06 -33.40
N LYS A 125 -3.56 -21.19 -33.72
CA LYS A 125 -4.97 -21.54 -33.59
C LYS A 125 -5.26 -22.78 -34.46
N PRO A 126 -5.77 -23.89 -33.88
CA PRO A 126 -6.05 -25.09 -34.65
C PRO A 126 -7.09 -24.74 -35.72
N THR A 127 -6.67 -24.77 -36.98
CA THR A 127 -7.44 -24.31 -38.15
C THR A 127 -7.86 -25.46 -39.07
N ALA A 128 -7.32 -26.66 -38.87
CA ALA A 128 -7.58 -27.83 -39.72
C ALA A 128 -8.27 -28.98 -38.94
N SER A 129 -9.04 -29.79 -39.67
CA SER A 129 -9.50 -31.10 -39.21
C SER A 129 -8.28 -32.01 -39.07
N ALA A 130 -7.97 -32.44 -37.84
CA ALA A 130 -6.83 -33.32 -37.61
C ALA A 130 -7.24 -34.77 -37.86
N THR A 131 -6.34 -35.56 -38.45
CA THR A 131 -6.52 -37.01 -38.62
C THR A 131 -6.69 -37.73 -37.28
N VAL A 132 -6.10 -37.19 -36.21
CA VAL A 132 -6.18 -37.74 -34.84
C VAL A 132 -7.02 -36.81 -33.97
N GLN A 133 -8.30 -37.16 -33.77
CA GLN A 133 -9.24 -36.35 -33.01
C GLN A 133 -8.81 -36.08 -31.55
N PRO A 134 -8.22 -37.03 -30.80
CA PRO A 134 -7.73 -36.73 -29.45
C PRO A 134 -6.65 -35.65 -29.40
N ALA A 135 -5.73 -35.62 -30.39
CA ALA A 135 -4.70 -34.60 -30.48
C ALA A 135 -5.31 -33.22 -30.79
N HIS A 136 -6.31 -33.17 -31.66
CA HIS A 136 -7.08 -31.95 -31.93
C HIS A 136 -7.79 -31.44 -30.67
N ASN A 137 -8.47 -32.33 -29.94
CA ASN A 137 -9.16 -31.95 -28.70
C ASN A 137 -8.17 -31.43 -27.65
N PHE A 138 -7.00 -32.06 -27.54
CA PHE A 138 -5.94 -31.63 -26.62
C PHE A 138 -5.44 -30.22 -26.95
N ILE A 139 -5.03 -29.97 -28.21
CA ILE A 139 -4.51 -28.65 -28.60
C ILE A 139 -5.59 -27.57 -28.52
N THR A 140 -6.84 -27.89 -28.87
CA THR A 140 -7.98 -26.96 -28.76
C THR A 140 -8.26 -26.60 -27.30
N THR A 141 -8.22 -27.58 -26.40
CA THR A 141 -8.37 -27.35 -24.95
C THR A 141 -7.25 -26.45 -24.43
N MET A 142 -6.01 -26.77 -24.80
CA MET A 142 -4.82 -25.99 -24.43
C MET A 142 -4.89 -24.55 -24.94
N HIS A 143 -5.28 -24.35 -26.20
CA HIS A 143 -5.43 -23.03 -26.80
C HIS A 143 -6.54 -22.22 -26.11
N HIS A 144 -7.69 -22.83 -25.83
CA HIS A 144 -8.78 -22.16 -25.10
C HIS A 144 -8.37 -21.78 -23.67
N LEU A 145 -7.60 -22.62 -22.99
CA LEU A 145 -7.06 -22.30 -21.67
C LEU A 145 -6.08 -21.13 -21.76
N TRP A 146 -5.14 -21.18 -22.70
CA TRP A 146 -4.16 -20.12 -22.90
C TRP A 146 -4.82 -18.78 -23.24
N ASP A 147 -5.79 -18.76 -24.17
CA ASP A 147 -6.54 -17.55 -24.54
C ASP A 147 -7.27 -16.94 -23.33
N ARG A 148 -7.93 -17.77 -22.51
CA ARG A 148 -8.63 -17.34 -21.30
C ARG A 148 -7.66 -16.72 -20.30
N THR A 149 -6.55 -17.39 -20.04
CA THR A 149 -5.51 -16.92 -19.12
C THR A 149 -4.88 -15.62 -19.60
N HIS A 150 -4.55 -15.53 -20.89
CA HIS A 150 -3.95 -14.33 -21.47
C HIS A 150 -4.90 -13.13 -21.37
N LYS A 151 -6.17 -13.29 -21.75
CA LYS A 151 -7.20 -12.24 -21.58
C LYS A 151 -7.35 -11.82 -20.13
N ARG A 152 -7.43 -12.79 -19.20
CA ARG A 152 -7.53 -12.49 -17.77
C ARG A 152 -6.33 -11.72 -17.26
N LEU A 153 -5.13 -12.07 -17.71
CA LEU A 153 -3.90 -11.39 -17.30
C LEU A 153 -3.86 -9.94 -17.79
N LEU A 154 -4.32 -9.67 -19.02
CA LEU A 154 -4.49 -8.31 -19.53
C LEU A 154 -5.52 -7.52 -18.70
N ASP A 155 -6.65 -8.13 -18.33
CA ASP A 155 -7.65 -7.50 -17.46
C ASP A 155 -7.07 -7.14 -16.09
N ILE A 156 -6.32 -8.07 -15.48
CA ILE A 156 -5.63 -7.84 -14.19
C ILE A 156 -4.66 -6.66 -14.31
N GLN A 157 -3.84 -6.62 -15.37
CA GLN A 157 -2.90 -5.52 -15.59
C GLN A 157 -3.62 -4.18 -15.78
N GLN A 158 -4.73 -4.16 -16.53
CA GLN A 158 -5.53 -2.95 -16.71
C GLN A 158 -6.18 -2.49 -15.41
N GLN A 159 -6.72 -3.41 -14.60
CA GLN A 159 -7.30 -3.09 -13.29
C GLN A 159 -6.25 -2.53 -12.34
N GLN A 160 -5.07 -3.17 -12.26
CA GLN A 160 -3.95 -2.68 -11.47
C GLN A 160 -3.52 -1.28 -11.90
N LYS A 161 -3.45 -1.02 -13.22
CA LYS A 161 -3.16 0.31 -13.76
C LYS A 161 -4.22 1.32 -13.33
N ARG A 162 -5.52 1.03 -13.54
CA ARG A 162 -6.63 1.92 -13.15
C ARG A 162 -6.62 2.20 -11.64
N GLN A 163 -6.34 1.20 -10.82
CA GLN A 163 -6.26 1.36 -9.37
C GLN A 163 -5.06 2.22 -8.98
N ALA A 164 -3.88 1.98 -9.56
CA ALA A 164 -2.70 2.81 -9.34
C ALA A 164 -2.93 4.26 -9.77
N ASP A 165 -3.51 4.47 -10.96
CA ASP A 165 -3.84 5.80 -11.50
C ASP A 165 -4.89 6.53 -10.63
N ARG A 166 -5.89 5.82 -10.09
CA ARG A 166 -6.89 6.40 -9.17
C ARG A 166 -6.28 6.91 -7.87
N HIS A 167 -5.24 6.25 -7.37
CA HIS A 167 -4.52 6.66 -6.15
C HIS A 167 -3.29 7.51 -6.48
N ARG A 168 -3.07 7.84 -7.75
CA ARG A 168 -1.98 8.71 -8.18
C ARG A 168 -2.40 10.15 -7.88
N THR A 169 -1.91 10.66 -6.76
CA THR A 169 -2.01 12.08 -6.45
C THR A 169 -0.88 12.80 -7.17
N ASP A 170 -1.22 13.73 -8.07
CA ASP A 170 -0.23 14.67 -8.58
C ASP A 170 0.30 15.51 -7.41
N HIS A 171 1.62 15.60 -7.31
CA HIS A 171 2.28 16.33 -6.25
C HIS A 171 2.79 17.67 -6.78
N THR A 172 2.54 18.72 -6.01
CA THR A 172 3.03 20.08 -6.31
C THR A 172 4.35 20.39 -5.60
N ILE A 173 5.05 19.38 -5.07
CA ILE A 173 6.29 19.56 -4.32
C ILE A 173 7.40 19.97 -5.28
N THR A 174 8.07 21.08 -4.97
CA THR A 174 9.19 21.64 -5.72
C THR A 174 10.46 21.66 -4.89
N VAL A 175 11.60 21.85 -5.55
CA VAL A 175 12.89 22.03 -4.86
C VAL A 175 12.86 23.32 -4.06
N GLY A 176 13.21 23.26 -2.77
CA GLY A 176 13.10 24.38 -1.83
C GLY A 176 11.91 24.29 -0.88
N ASP A 177 10.91 23.46 -1.18
CA ASP A 177 9.78 23.25 -0.26
C ASP A 177 10.20 22.52 1.00
N GLN A 178 9.48 22.78 2.10
CA GLN A 178 9.57 21.98 3.31
C GLN A 178 8.51 20.89 3.30
N VAL A 179 8.90 19.67 3.64
CA VAL A 179 8.02 18.51 3.67
C VAL A 179 8.19 17.73 4.96
N LEU A 180 7.10 17.10 5.38
CA LEU A 180 7.08 16.09 6.44
C LEU A 180 7.25 14.71 5.81
N LEU A 181 8.07 13.87 6.43
CA LEU A 181 8.39 12.51 6.00
C LEU A 181 7.62 11.49 6.84
N ASP A 182 6.97 10.54 6.19
CA ASP A 182 6.23 9.44 6.84
C ASP A 182 7.19 8.52 7.63
N THR A 183 6.84 8.25 8.89
CA THR A 183 7.67 7.46 9.81
C THR A 183 7.40 5.96 9.76
N LEU A 184 6.43 5.49 8.97
CA LEU A 184 6.04 4.08 8.84
C LEU A 184 7.21 3.14 8.50
N ASN A 185 8.23 3.65 7.81
CA ASN A 185 9.42 2.90 7.41
C ASN A 185 10.70 3.34 8.14
N ILE A 186 10.60 4.22 9.13
CA ILE A 186 11.75 4.77 9.85
C ILE A 186 11.75 4.21 11.27
N ASN A 187 12.87 3.59 11.64
CA ASN A 187 13.07 3.13 13.00
C ASN A 187 13.46 4.33 13.90
N ILE A 188 12.46 5.10 14.30
CA ILE A 188 12.62 6.09 15.36
C ILE A 188 12.73 5.31 16.67
N ARG A 189 13.97 5.01 17.07
CA ARG A 189 14.24 4.45 18.40
C ARG A 189 13.66 5.42 19.44
N HIS A 190 13.21 4.88 20.58
CA HIS A 190 12.70 5.60 21.76
C HIS A 190 11.17 5.80 21.92
N LEU A 191 10.31 5.37 20.97
CA LEU A 191 8.84 5.43 21.17
C LEU A 191 8.12 4.11 20.81
N PRO A 192 7.14 3.65 21.63
CA PRO A 192 6.31 2.50 21.29
C PRO A 192 5.49 2.78 20.01
N SER A 193 5.11 1.75 19.25
CA SER A 193 4.47 1.89 17.93
C SER A 193 3.22 2.78 17.92
N LYS A 194 2.45 2.78 19.01
CA LYS A 194 1.23 3.59 19.16
C LYS A 194 1.47 5.07 19.44
N LEU A 195 2.67 5.45 19.90
CA LEU A 195 3.03 6.82 20.26
C LEU A 195 4.02 7.45 19.28
N ARG A 196 4.36 6.76 18.19
CA ARG A 196 5.23 7.31 17.16
C ARG A 196 4.45 8.36 16.36
N PRO A 197 5.02 9.58 16.15
CA PRO A 197 4.44 10.53 15.22
C PRO A 197 4.33 9.89 13.85
N CYS A 198 3.18 9.97 13.17
CA CYS A 198 3.02 9.41 11.82
C CYS A 198 3.94 10.10 10.79
N PHE A 199 4.36 11.33 11.07
CA PHE A 199 5.25 12.12 10.23
C PHE A 199 6.35 12.80 11.07
N CYS A 200 7.54 12.97 10.51
CA CYS A 200 8.66 13.71 11.10
C CYS A 200 9.21 14.78 10.14
N GLY A 201 9.88 15.80 10.67
CA GLY A 201 10.35 16.96 9.92
C GLY A 201 9.93 18.27 10.60
N PRO A 202 9.96 19.42 9.89
CA PRO A 202 10.12 19.57 8.44
C PRO A 202 11.53 19.30 7.92
N PHE A 203 11.63 18.76 6.71
CA PHE A 203 12.88 18.61 5.96
C PHE A 203 12.80 19.39 4.65
N LEU A 204 13.92 19.99 4.26
CA LEU A 204 14.04 20.73 3.01
C LEU A 204 14.20 19.77 1.83
N VAL A 205 13.46 20.00 0.74
CA VAL A 205 13.67 19.32 -0.54
C VAL A 205 14.88 19.93 -1.25
N GLU A 206 15.98 19.18 -1.35
CA GLU A 206 17.22 19.64 -1.99
C GLU A 206 17.23 19.44 -3.50
N ALA A 207 16.62 18.36 -3.99
CA ALA A 207 16.61 18.02 -5.40
C ALA A 207 15.47 17.06 -5.73
N GLN A 208 14.98 17.14 -6.97
CA GLN A 208 14.11 16.13 -7.57
C GLN A 208 14.98 15.13 -8.33
N VAL A 209 15.03 13.87 -7.88
CA VAL A 209 15.87 12.81 -8.46
C VAL A 209 15.15 12.15 -9.63
N THR A 210 13.87 11.89 -9.47
CA THR A 210 12.96 11.41 -10.52
C THR A 210 11.66 12.21 -10.43
N PRO A 211 10.76 12.14 -11.44
CA PRO A 211 9.48 12.84 -11.36
C PRO A 211 8.72 12.61 -10.05
N VAL A 212 8.85 11.43 -9.42
CA VAL A 212 8.14 11.04 -8.19
C VAL A 212 9.05 10.82 -6.98
N THR A 213 10.35 11.13 -7.06
CA THR A 213 11.33 10.89 -5.98
C THR A 213 12.13 12.14 -5.69
N PHE A 214 12.12 12.55 -4.42
CA PHE A 214 12.77 13.78 -3.96
C PHE A 214 13.85 13.47 -2.93
N ARG A 215 14.95 14.22 -3.00
CA ARG A 215 16.06 14.16 -2.05
C ARG A 215 15.84 15.19 -0.93
N LEU A 216 15.86 14.74 0.31
CA LEU A 216 15.65 15.57 1.49
C LEU A 216 16.96 15.88 2.22
N ARG A 217 17.03 17.07 2.81
CA ARG A 217 18.09 17.44 3.75
C ARG A 217 17.81 16.82 5.12
N LEU A 218 18.34 15.62 5.36
CA LEU A 218 18.24 14.95 6.64
C LEU A 218 19.38 15.35 7.60
N PRO A 219 19.17 15.33 8.92
CA PRO A 219 20.25 15.43 9.90
C PRO A 219 21.29 14.32 9.66
N THR A 220 22.56 14.60 9.90
CA THR A 220 23.70 13.69 9.67
C THR A 220 23.77 12.48 10.62
N THR A 221 22.63 11.93 11.01
CA THR A 221 22.52 10.64 11.68
C THR A 221 22.53 9.53 10.64
N ARG A 222 23.61 8.76 10.65
CA ARG A 222 23.92 7.69 9.68
C ARG A 222 22.75 6.70 9.53
N TRP A 223 22.68 6.05 8.35
CA TRP A 223 21.92 4.83 8.01
C TRP A 223 20.53 4.97 7.32
N ILE A 224 20.16 6.14 6.78
CA ILE A 224 18.94 6.27 5.95
C ILE A 224 19.28 6.95 4.62
N HIS A 225 18.87 6.35 3.50
CA HIS A 225 18.96 6.98 2.19
C HIS A 225 18.09 8.24 2.16
N ASN A 226 18.61 9.33 1.63
CA ASN A 226 17.94 10.64 1.66
C ASN A 226 16.98 10.86 0.48
N ALA A 227 16.74 9.87 -0.37
CA ALA A 227 15.81 9.94 -1.50
C ALA A 227 14.52 9.18 -1.18
N PHE A 228 13.39 9.87 -1.24
CA PHE A 228 12.09 9.33 -0.86
C PHE A 228 11.07 9.51 -1.98
N HIS A 229 10.21 8.49 -2.15
CA HIS A 229 9.07 8.58 -3.04
C HIS A 229 8.07 9.60 -2.49
N VAL A 230 7.44 10.37 -3.38
CA VAL A 230 6.51 11.45 -3.03
C VAL A 230 5.33 11.03 -2.15
N GLN A 231 4.89 9.77 -2.22
CA GLN A 231 3.84 9.25 -1.32
C GLN A 231 4.25 9.22 0.16
N LEU A 232 5.55 9.25 0.45
CA LEU A 232 6.07 9.34 1.82
C LEU A 232 6.22 10.79 2.28
N LEU A 233 5.91 11.76 1.42
CA LEU A 233 6.11 13.18 1.68
C LEU A 233 4.76 13.89 1.79
N LYS A 234 4.64 14.75 2.79
CA LYS A 234 3.50 15.65 2.94
C LYS A 234 3.99 17.09 2.95
N PRO A 235 3.43 18.00 2.14
CA PRO A 235 3.79 19.43 2.21
C PRO A 235 3.67 19.94 3.64
N TYR A 236 4.73 20.57 4.14
CA TYR A 236 4.72 21.22 5.44
C TYR A 236 3.99 22.55 5.32
N ARG A 237 3.04 22.80 6.22
CA ARG A 237 2.39 24.10 6.38
C ARG A 237 2.82 24.64 7.73
N ASP A 238 3.43 25.82 7.75
CA ASP A 238 3.89 26.44 8.98
C ASP A 238 2.68 26.71 9.90
N PRO A 239 2.61 26.11 11.10
CA PRO A 239 1.57 26.39 12.07
C PRO A 239 1.37 27.91 12.32
N ASN A 240 2.44 28.69 12.30
CA ASN A 240 2.40 30.13 12.59
C ASN A 240 1.77 30.96 11.46
N THR A 241 1.57 30.39 10.26
CA THR A 241 0.87 31.09 9.16
C THR A 241 -0.65 30.95 9.19
N VAL A 242 -1.22 30.03 10.00
CA VAL A 242 -2.67 29.74 9.97
C VAL A 242 -3.33 29.77 11.36
N PHE A 243 -2.57 29.82 12.47
CA PHE A 243 -3.16 30.06 13.80
C PHE A 243 -3.46 31.55 14.05
N THR A 244 -4.22 32.20 13.17
CA THR A 244 -5.01 33.37 13.58
C THR A 244 -6.25 32.87 14.32
N ARG A 245 -6.05 32.15 15.42
CA ARG A 245 -7.13 31.78 16.35
C ARG A 245 -7.09 32.62 17.63
N CYS A 246 -6.39 33.75 17.59
CA CYS A 246 -6.72 34.86 18.46
C CYS A 246 -8.00 35.48 17.88
N GLN A 247 -9.17 34.98 18.29
CA GLN A 247 -10.26 35.94 18.44
C GLN A 247 -9.69 37.06 19.33
N PRO A 248 -9.85 38.34 18.95
CA PRO A 248 -9.46 39.42 19.84
C PRO A 248 -10.09 39.14 21.21
N PRO A 249 -9.37 39.37 22.33
CA PRO A 249 -9.93 39.15 23.65
C PRO A 249 -11.28 39.88 23.74
N PRO A 250 -12.29 39.27 24.39
CA PRO A 250 -13.61 39.89 24.51
C PRO A 250 -13.49 41.29 25.14
N PRO A 251 -14.40 42.21 24.80
CA PRO A 251 -14.43 43.53 25.42
C PRO A 251 -14.56 43.39 26.95
N PRO A 252 -13.82 44.18 27.75
CA PRO A 252 -13.99 44.17 29.20
C PRO A 252 -15.41 44.63 29.59
N PRO A 253 -15.98 44.13 30.70
CA PRO A 253 -17.29 44.58 31.17
C PRO A 253 -17.28 46.08 31.47
N VAL A 254 -18.39 46.75 31.17
CA VAL A 254 -18.63 48.14 31.52
C VAL A 254 -19.13 48.16 32.96
N LEU A 255 -18.51 48.98 33.82
CA LEU A 255 -18.99 49.14 35.20
C LEU A 255 -20.10 50.18 35.24
N VAL A 256 -21.31 49.73 35.60
CA VAL A 256 -22.48 50.59 35.81
C VAL A 256 -22.91 50.36 37.26
N HIS A 257 -22.89 51.42 38.08
CA HIS A 257 -23.16 51.33 39.53
C HIS A 257 -22.28 50.31 40.29
N ASP A 258 -20.99 50.22 39.95
CA ASP A 258 -20.02 49.26 40.53
C ASP A 258 -20.30 47.76 40.22
N GLU A 259 -21.25 47.46 39.33
CA GLU A 259 -21.49 46.10 38.83
C GLU A 259 -21.04 45.93 37.36
N PRO A 260 -20.49 44.76 36.99
CA PRO A 260 -20.03 44.48 35.63
C PRO A 260 -21.20 44.17 34.68
N GLU A 261 -21.45 45.05 33.72
CA GLU A 261 -22.40 44.85 32.62
C GLU A 261 -21.68 44.47 31.32
N TYR A 262 -22.28 43.55 30.55
CA TYR A 262 -21.74 43.05 29.28
C TYR A 262 -22.63 43.47 28.11
N GLU A 263 -22.04 43.80 26.95
CA GLU A 263 -22.81 44.20 25.77
C GLU A 263 -23.49 42.99 25.12
N VAL A 264 -24.80 43.07 24.87
CA VAL A 264 -25.58 42.05 24.19
C VAL A 264 -25.34 42.10 22.68
N GLU A 265 -24.96 40.97 22.08
CA GLU A 265 -24.85 40.83 20.62
C GLU A 265 -26.18 40.41 19.99
N SER A 266 -26.82 39.38 20.56
CA SER A 266 -28.12 38.91 20.08
C SER A 266 -28.87 38.08 21.12
N VAL A 267 -30.20 38.05 21.00
CA VAL A 267 -31.07 37.16 21.78
C VAL A 267 -31.33 35.90 20.95
N LEU A 268 -30.89 34.75 21.46
CA LEU A 268 -30.95 33.47 20.75
C LEU A 268 -32.26 32.71 20.99
N ALA A 269 -32.84 32.85 22.18
CA ALA A 269 -34.07 32.16 22.57
C ALA A 269 -34.78 32.88 23.73
N HIS A 270 -36.05 32.56 23.95
CA HIS A 270 -36.80 32.96 25.14
C HIS A 270 -37.43 31.73 25.80
N ARG A 271 -37.54 31.73 27.13
CA ARG A 271 -38.26 30.70 27.89
C ARG A 271 -39.10 31.33 28.98
N ARG A 272 -40.23 30.70 29.29
CA ARG A 272 -41.10 31.13 30.40
C ARG A 272 -40.96 30.16 31.57
N ARG A 273 -40.59 30.68 32.74
CA ARG A 273 -40.53 29.88 33.97
C ARG A 273 -41.94 29.68 34.56
N GLN A 274 -42.10 28.68 35.43
CA GLN A 274 -43.39 28.32 36.03
C GLN A 274 -43.98 29.43 36.92
N ASN A 275 -43.15 30.33 37.43
CA ASN A 275 -43.54 31.54 38.18
C ASN A 275 -43.96 32.72 37.27
N GLY A 276 -44.04 32.52 35.95
CA GLY A 276 -44.55 33.51 35.00
C GLY A 276 -43.49 34.43 34.38
N THR A 277 -42.26 34.46 34.89
CA THR A 277 -41.14 35.28 34.37
C THR A 277 -40.63 34.76 33.03
N VAL A 278 -40.29 35.70 32.15
CA VAL A 278 -39.66 35.43 30.84
C VAL A 278 -38.15 35.65 30.98
N GLU A 279 -37.37 34.67 30.54
CA GLU A 279 -35.91 34.78 30.44
C GLU A 279 -35.49 34.66 28.97
N LEU A 280 -34.46 35.41 28.61
CA LEU A 280 -33.87 35.47 27.28
C LEU A 280 -32.46 34.85 27.33
N LEU A 281 -32.13 34.01 26.35
CA LEU A 281 -30.79 33.47 26.17
C LEU A 281 -29.97 34.49 25.39
N ILE A 282 -28.97 35.05 26.05
CA ILE A 282 -28.16 36.16 25.52
C ILE A 282 -26.84 35.62 24.96
N ARG A 283 -26.52 36.03 23.73
CA ARG A 283 -25.16 36.00 23.17
C ARG A 283 -24.46 37.29 23.54
N TRP A 284 -23.38 37.20 24.29
CA TRP A 284 -22.56 38.36 24.67
C TRP A 284 -21.56 38.70 23.57
N LYS A 285 -21.41 39.99 23.27
CA LYS A 285 -20.57 40.46 22.17
C LYS A 285 -19.10 40.13 22.40
N GLY A 286 -18.54 39.33 21.49
CA GLY A 286 -17.13 38.93 21.52
C GLY A 286 -16.82 37.74 22.43
N TYR A 287 -17.83 37.12 23.06
CA TYR A 287 -17.67 35.91 23.87
C TYR A 287 -18.03 34.65 23.07
N ASP A 288 -17.46 33.50 23.47
CA ASP A 288 -17.76 32.21 22.84
C ASP A 288 -19.19 31.75 23.18
N PRO A 289 -19.88 31.01 22.29
CA PRO A 289 -21.19 30.42 22.59
C PRO A 289 -21.27 29.60 23.88
N SER A 290 -20.14 29.13 24.43
CA SER A 290 -20.11 28.48 25.75
C SER A 290 -20.48 29.40 26.92
N GLU A 291 -20.38 30.72 26.73
CA GLU A 291 -20.66 31.75 27.73
C GLU A 291 -22.10 32.31 27.61
N ASP A 292 -22.94 31.74 26.76
CA ASP A 292 -24.33 32.17 26.58
C ASP A 292 -25.15 31.93 27.88
N THR A 293 -25.75 32.99 28.44
CA THR A 293 -26.49 32.92 29.72
C THR A 293 -27.95 33.34 29.58
N TRP A 294 -28.81 32.81 30.46
CA TRP A 294 -30.21 33.22 30.55
C TRP A 294 -30.35 34.44 31.49
N ALA A 295 -30.86 35.56 30.98
CA ALA A 295 -31.15 36.75 31.76
C ALA A 295 -32.66 37.05 31.78
N PRO A 296 -33.21 37.64 32.85
CA PRO A 296 -34.60 38.09 32.90
C PRO A 296 -34.88 39.18 31.86
N ASP A 297 -36.06 39.16 31.25
CA ASP A 297 -36.53 40.22 30.33
C ASP A 297 -36.57 41.61 31.00
N SER A 298 -36.64 41.67 32.34
CA SER A 298 -36.62 42.91 33.12
C SER A 298 -35.23 43.56 33.28
N GLU A 299 -34.16 42.86 32.91
CA GLU A 299 -32.76 43.33 33.02
C GLU A 299 -32.16 43.70 31.64
N MET A 300 -32.99 43.72 30.59
CA MET A 300 -32.63 44.18 29.25
C MET A 300 -33.15 45.59 28.97
#